data_AF-A0A845GYT5-F1
#
_entry.id   AF-A0A845GYT5-F1
#
_cell.length_a   1.000
_cell.length_b   1.000
_cell.length_c   1.000
_cell.angle_alpha   90.00
_cell.angle_beta   90.00
_cell.angle_gamma   90.00
#
_symmetry.space_group_name_H-M   'P 1'
#
loop_
_entity.id
_entity.type
_entity.pdbx_description
1 polymer ?
#
loop_
_entity_poly.entity_id
_entity_poly.type
_entity_poly.pdbx_seq_one_letter_code
_entity_poly.pdbx_strand_id
1 'polypeptide(L)' 'MNDGAPPGNPLLSLLELAQRARAAASANELAFIAVNDSRALAPYRQAALWLGPGAVHTLSGVVAVEANAPYAHWLDQLCR' A
#
# COMPACT_ATOMS: atom_id res chain seq x y z
N MET A 1 14.04 14.08 -11.59
CA MET A 1 12.84 13.86 -12.43
C MET A 1 13.13 12.67 -13.31
N ASN A 2 12.48 11.53 -13.10
CA ASN A 2 12.49 10.43 -14.06
C ASN A 2 11.11 10.41 -14.71
N ASP A 3 11.01 11.04 -15.87
CA ASP A 3 9.87 10.97 -16.77
C ASP A 3 10.21 9.97 -17.89
N GLY A 4 9.33 9.00 -18.16
CA GLY A 4 9.29 8.37 -19.48
C GLY A 4 9.64 6.89 -19.60
N ALA A 5 9.30 6.03 -18.64
CA ALA A 5 8.88 4.69 -19.06
C ALA A 5 7.47 4.84 -19.69
N PRO A 6 7.18 4.29 -20.88
CA PRO A 6 5.80 4.22 -21.35
C PRO A 6 4.97 3.59 -20.23
N PRO A 7 3.75 4.09 -19.92
CA PRO A 7 2.93 3.43 -18.93
C PRO A 7 2.81 1.98 -19.37
N GLY A 8 3.37 1.07 -18.56
CA GLY A 8 3.24 -0.35 -18.80
C GLY A 8 1.77 -0.65 -19.04
N ASN A 9 1.46 -1.60 -19.94
CA ASN A 9 0.09 -1.91 -20.28
C ASN A 9 -0.72 -2.06 -18.97
N PRO A 10 -1.74 -1.21 -18.70
CA PRO A 10 -2.37 -1.15 -17.38
C PRO A 10 -3.06 -2.48 -17.03
N LEU A 11 -3.49 -3.24 -18.04
CA LEU A 11 -4.04 -4.58 -17.84
C LEU A 11 -2.95 -5.58 -17.47
N LEU A 12 -1.74 -5.44 -18.00
CA LEU A 12 -0.59 -6.26 -17.61
C LEU A 12 -0.20 -5.96 -16.17
N SER A 13 -0.08 -4.68 -15.80
CA SER A 13 0.21 -4.28 -14.41
C SER A 13 -0.85 -4.78 -13.43
N LEU A 14 -2.13 -4.74 -13.81
CA LEU A 14 -3.21 -5.29 -13.01
C LEU A 14 -3.07 -6.81 -12.85
N LEU A 15 -2.76 -7.53 -13.92
CA LEU A 15 -2.60 -8.99 -13.89
C LEU A 15 -1.40 -9.40 -13.02
N GLU A 16 -0.26 -8.71 -13.16
CA GLU A 16 0.94 -8.94 -12.35
C GLU A 16 0.70 -8.66 -10.86
N LEU A 17 0.01 -7.56 -10.54
CA LEU A 17 -0.36 -7.25 -9.17
C LEU A 17 -1.30 -8.32 -8.60
N ALA A 18 -2.31 -8.74 -9.37
CA ALA A 18 -3.25 -9.77 -8.95
C ALA A 18 -2.56 -11.13 -8.75
N GLN A 19 -1.57 -11.47 -9.57
CA GLN A 19 -0.76 -12.68 -9.41
C GLN A 19 0.07 -12.62 -8.12
N ARG A 20 0.76 -11.51 -7.85
CA ARG A 20 1.53 -11.30 -6.61
C ARG A 20 0.64 -11.36 -5.38
N ALA A 21 -0.51 -10.68 -5.40
CA ALA A 21 -1.47 -10.69 -4.31
C ALA A 21 -1.96 -12.11 -3.98
N ARG A 22 -2.23 -12.95 -4.99
CA ARG A 22 -2.61 -14.36 -4.78
C ARG A 22 -1.46 -15.25 -4.30
N ALA A 23 -0.22 -14.89 -4.63
CA ALA A 23 0.98 -15.64 -4.24
C ALA A 23 1.50 -15.25 -2.85
N ALA A 24 0.96 -14.21 -2.21
CA ALA A 24 1.35 -13.77 -0.88
C ALA A 24 1.25 -14.92 0.13
N ALA A 25 2.33 -15.16 0.87
CA ALA A 25 2.43 -16.25 1.85
C ALA A 25 1.73 -15.93 3.18
N SER A 26 1.33 -14.67 3.40
CA SER A 26 0.64 -14.24 4.62
C SER A 26 -0.25 -13.02 4.39
N ALA A 27 -1.17 -12.79 5.34
CA ALA A 27 -1.99 -11.57 5.35
C ALA A 27 -1.15 -10.29 5.47
N ASN A 28 -0.05 -10.31 6.22
CA ASN A 28 0.85 -9.17 6.36
C ASN A 28 1.57 -8.85 5.04
N GLU A 29 2.00 -9.88 4.31
CA GLU A 29 2.60 -9.71 2.99
C GLU A 29 1.58 -9.15 1.99
N LEU A 30 0.35 -9.68 2.00
CA LEU A 30 -0.72 -9.15 1.16
C LEU A 30 -1.03 -7.68 1.48
N ALA A 31 -1.08 -7.31 2.77
CA ALA A 31 -1.26 -5.93 3.21
C ALA A 31 -0.13 -5.02 2.72
N PHE A 32 1.12 -5.50 2.78
CA PHE A 32 2.27 -4.77 2.26
C PHE A 32 2.19 -4.56 0.74
N ILE A 33 1.84 -5.61 -0.03
CA ILE A 33 1.61 -5.51 -1.48
C ILE A 33 0.49 -4.50 -1.76
N ALA A 34 -0.62 -4.56 -1.03
CA ALA A 34 -1.78 -3.70 -1.25
C ALA A 34 -1.44 -2.21 -1.11
N VAL A 35 -0.65 -1.83 -0.11
CA VAL A 35 -0.31 -0.41 0.13
C VAL A 35 0.90 0.08 -0.67
N ASN A 36 1.71 -0.80 -1.28
CA ASN A 36 2.91 -0.37 -2.02
C ASN A 36 2.76 -0.54 -3.54
N ASP A 37 2.30 -1.72 -3.98
CA ASP A 37 2.34 -2.09 -5.39
C ASP A 37 1.13 -1.55 -6.17
N SER A 38 0.04 -1.21 -5.48
CA SER A 38 -1.13 -0.57 -6.08
C SER A 38 -0.83 0.81 -6.68
N ARG A 39 0.29 1.45 -6.29
CA ARG A 39 0.78 2.72 -6.87
C ARG A 39 1.04 2.61 -8.37
N ALA A 40 1.37 1.41 -8.85
CA ALA A 40 1.57 1.14 -10.27
C ALA A 40 0.26 1.22 -11.08
N LEU A 41 -0.90 1.02 -10.44
CA LEU A 41 -2.22 1.14 -11.07
C LEU A 41 -2.80 2.55 -10.93
N ALA A 42 -2.64 3.15 -9.76
CA ALA A 42 -3.13 4.48 -9.45
C ALA A 42 -2.06 5.25 -8.67
N PRO A 43 -1.42 6.27 -9.26
CA PRO A 43 -0.40 7.04 -8.56
C PRO A 43 -0.98 7.74 -7.32
N TYR A 44 -0.36 7.51 -6.16
CA TYR A 44 -0.63 8.23 -4.92
C TYR A 44 0.67 8.63 -4.23
N ARG A 45 0.56 9.58 -3.30
CA ARG A 45 1.66 9.99 -2.42
C ARG A 45 1.86 9.00 -1.27
N GLN A 46 0.77 8.53 -0.67
CA GLN A 46 0.79 7.63 0.48
C GLN A 46 -0.47 6.77 0.50
N ALA A 47 -0.36 5.55 1.00
CA ALA A 47 -1.47 4.65 1.29
C ALA A 47 -1.36 4.13 2.74
N ALA A 48 -2.52 3.86 3.32
CA ALA A 48 -2.68 3.32 4.66
C ALA A 48 -3.80 2.27 4.64
N LEU A 49 -3.60 1.17 5.36
CA LEU A 49 -4.58 0.09 5.47
C LEU A 49 -4.98 -0.11 6.94
N TRP A 50 -6.28 -0.24 7.17
CA TRP A 50 -6.89 -0.68 8.42
C TRP A 50 -7.61 -2.01 8.17
N LEU A 51 -7.49 -2.95 9.10
CA LEU A 51 -8.21 -4.25 9.05
C LEU A 51 -9.38 -4.31 10.04
N GLY A 52 -9.65 -3.20 10.72
CA GLY A 52 -10.69 -3.05 11.72
C GLY A 52 -10.63 -1.65 12.33
N PRO A 53 -11.53 -1.33 13.28
CA PRO A 53 -11.45 -0.09 14.01
C PRO A 53 -10.15 -0.03 14.83
N GLY A 54 -9.51 1.14 14.85
CA GLY A 54 -8.30 1.37 15.63
C GLY A 54 -7.13 1.86 14.78
N ALA A 55 -5.94 1.40 15.14
CA ALA A 55 -4.69 1.89 14.57
C ALA A 55 -4.45 1.39 13.14
N VAL A 56 -3.71 2.19 12.36
CA VAL A 56 -3.23 1.78 11.03
C VAL A 56 -2.49 0.44 11.11
N HIS A 57 -2.88 -0.52 10.28
CA HIS A 57 -2.24 -1.83 10.18
C HIS A 57 -0.97 -1.79 9.31
N THR A 58 -1.00 -1.11 8.17
CA THR A 58 0.14 -1.03 7.24
C THR A 58 0.20 0.33 6.54
N LEU A 59 1.40 0.83 6.31
CA LEU A 59 1.68 2.09 5.62
C LEU A 59 2.60 1.86 4.43
N SER A 60 2.36 2.58 3.33
CA SER A 60 3.24 2.55 2.17
C SER A 60 4.62 3.12 2.51
N GLY A 61 5.67 2.51 1.95
CA GLY A 61 7.05 2.98 2.07
C GLY A 61 7.75 2.64 3.38
N VAL A 62 7.11 1.91 4.30
CA VAL A 62 7.71 1.43 5.55
C VAL A 62 7.46 -0.07 5.73
N VAL A 63 8.42 -0.76 6.35
CA VAL A 63 8.32 -2.21 6.61
C VAL A 63 7.38 -2.51 7.78
N ALA A 64 7.36 -1.63 8.78
CA ALA A 64 6.49 -1.73 9.94
C ALA A 64 5.98 -0.33 10.34
N VAL A 65 4.75 -0.27 10.84
CA VAL A 65 4.18 0.96 11.39
C VAL A 65 4.77 1.20 12.77
N GLU A 66 5.39 2.36 12.97
CA GLU A 66 5.74 2.83 14.31
C GLU A 66 4.50 3.41 14.99
N ALA A 67 4.05 2.76 16.06
CA ALA A 67 2.82 3.15 16.77
C ALA A 67 2.84 4.60 17.30
N ASN A 68 4.01 5.13 17.63
CA ASN A 68 4.18 6.49 18.14
C ASN A 68 4.53 7.52 17.06
N ALA A 69 4.53 7.12 15.78
CA ALA A 69 4.85 8.04 14.69
C ALA A 69 3.75 9.12 14.58
N PRO A 70 4.11 10.42 14.51
CA PRO A 70 3.13 11.50 14.40
C PRO A 70 2.14 11.31 13.24
N TYR A 71 2.62 10.75 12.12
CA TYR A 71 1.78 10.48 10.95
C TYR A 71 0.75 9.36 11.19
N ALA A 72 1.12 8.30 11.90
CA ALA A 72 0.19 7.21 12.24
C ALA A 72 -0.91 7.71 13.20
N HIS A 73 -0.54 8.46 14.23
CA HIS A 73 -1.50 9.08 15.15
C HIS A 73 -2.45 10.07 14.46
N TRP A 74 -1.93 10.84 13.50
CA TRP A 74 -2.76 11.76 12.72
C TRP A 74 -3.78 11.00 11.85
N LEU A 75 -3.35 9.92 11.18
CA LEU A 75 -4.23 9.07 10.39
C LEU A 75 -5.33 8.42 11.24
N ASP A 76 -5.00 7.91 12.43
CA ASP A 76 -5.95 7.31 13.35
C ASP A 76 -6.99 8.29 13.91
N GLN A 77 -6.70 9.59 13.89
CA GLN A 77 -7.68 10.62 14.25
C GLN A 77 -8.57 11.00 13.07
N LEU A 78 -8.01 11.04 11.86
CA LEU A 78 -8.72 11.41 10.64
C LEU A 78 -9.72 10.33 10.19
N CYS A 79 -9.36 9.06 10.34
CA CYS A 79 -10.10 7.92 9.78
C CYS A 79 -10.92 7.14 10.83
N ARG A 80 -11.34 7.82 11.92
CA ARG A 80 -12.20 7.22 12.97
C ARG A 80 -13.60 6.89 12.50
#